data_AF-A0A7H8UTN4-F1
#
_entry.id   AF-A0A7H8UTN4-F1
#
_cell.length_a   1.000
_cell.length_b   1.000
_cell.length_c   1.000
_cell.angle_alpha   90.00
_cell.angle_beta   90.00
_cell.angle_gamma   90.00
#
_symmetry.space_group_name_H-M   'P 1'
#
loop_
_entity.id
_entity.type
_entity.pdbx_description
1 polymer ?
#
loop_
_entity_poly.entity_id
_entity_poly.type
_entity_poly.pdbx_seq_one_letter_code
_entity_poly.pdbx_strand_id
1 'polypeptide(L)'
;MQLLEDLDIVAEVLEYEEGSDKSVWGEPYLCEIKFDSSTEELRIKIEYELDDGQPTTFVTFMGKRDPSNPLAFNLISNKPDVDNSTIQLETSFDGEFWYFEGYFYAHNDGKIECRDIYINQVEP
;
A
#
# COMPACT_ATOMS: atom_id res chain seq x y z
N MET A 1 -23.58 -2.45 3.01
CA MET A 1 -22.23 -1.89 3.24
C MET A 1 -21.34 -3.06 3.50
N GLN A 2 -20.40 -3.33 2.59
CA GLN A 2 -19.41 -4.38 2.77
C GLN A 2 -18.41 -3.89 3.81
N LEU A 3 -17.98 -4.74 4.74
CA LEU A 3 -17.02 -4.37 5.76
C LEU A 3 -15.63 -4.84 5.31
N LEU A 4 -14.59 -4.05 5.62
CA LEU A 4 -13.20 -4.39 5.27
C LEU A 4 -12.76 -5.74 5.86
N GLU A 5 -13.38 -6.15 6.97
CA GLU A 5 -13.17 -7.45 7.65
C GLU A 5 -13.73 -8.66 6.92
N ASP A 6 -14.57 -8.46 5.92
CA ASP A 6 -15.20 -9.54 5.16
C ASP A 6 -14.47 -9.85 3.84
N LEU A 7 -13.29 -9.25 3.59
CA LEU A 7 -12.68 -9.20 2.26
C LEU A 7 -11.25 -9.76 2.16
N ASP A 8 -11.04 -10.66 1.21
CA ASP A 8 -9.75 -10.92 0.56
C ASP A 8 -9.72 -10.09 -0.74
N ILE A 9 -9.10 -8.90 -0.72
CA ILE A 9 -9.13 -7.96 -1.84
C ILE A 9 -7.94 -8.22 -2.76
N VAL A 10 -8.23 -8.41 -4.06
CA VAL A 10 -7.25 -8.27 -5.13
C VAL A 10 -7.28 -6.83 -5.61
N ALA A 11 -6.13 -6.16 -5.54
CA ALA A 11 -6.01 -4.75 -5.86
C ALA A 11 -4.76 -4.47 -6.71
N GLU A 12 -4.73 -3.30 -7.33
CA GLU A 12 -3.60 -2.76 -8.05
C GLU A 12 -3.00 -1.58 -7.29
N VAL A 13 -1.67 -1.56 -7.17
CA VAL A 13 -0.90 -0.52 -6.51
C VAL A 13 -0.09 0.30 -7.51
N LEU A 14 -0.11 1.61 -7.31
CA LEU A 14 0.72 2.60 -8.01
C LEU A 14 1.44 3.47 -6.98
N GLU A 15 2.65 3.90 -7.34
CA GLU A 15 3.51 4.76 -6.52
C GLU A 15 3.89 5.97 -7.37
N TYR A 16 3.84 7.16 -6.79
CA TYR A 16 4.18 8.42 -7.45
C TYR A 16 5.18 9.21 -6.63
N GLU A 17 5.99 10.05 -7.28
CA GLU A 17 6.63 11.17 -6.58
C GLU A 17 5.56 12.14 -6.13
N GLU A 18 5.68 12.71 -4.92
CA GLU A 18 4.71 13.68 -4.42
C GLU A 18 4.50 14.81 -5.43
N GLY A 19 3.26 14.98 -5.88
CA GLY A 19 2.88 15.98 -6.88
C GLY A 19 3.24 15.65 -8.34
N SER A 20 3.69 14.43 -8.62
CA SER A 20 3.91 13.91 -9.98
C SER A 20 2.67 13.19 -10.52
N ASP A 21 2.47 13.27 -11.84
CA ASP A 21 1.45 12.50 -12.56
C ASP A 21 2.00 11.19 -13.16
N LYS A 22 3.29 10.90 -12.94
CA LYS A 22 3.97 9.70 -13.46
C LYS A 22 4.29 8.71 -12.35
N SER A 23 3.84 7.47 -12.57
CA SER A 23 4.14 6.34 -11.70
C SER A 23 5.61 5.97 -11.75
N VAL A 24 6.19 5.64 -10.60
CA VAL A 24 7.53 5.09 -10.42
C VAL A 24 7.65 3.72 -11.05
N TRP A 25 6.59 2.93 -10.94
CA TRP A 25 6.51 1.55 -11.42
C TRP A 25 6.25 1.47 -12.93
N GLY A 26 5.84 2.57 -13.57
CA GLY A 26 5.36 2.56 -14.95
C GLY A 26 3.95 1.98 -15.06
N GLU A 27 3.80 0.68 -14.79
CA GLU A 27 2.52 -0.05 -14.76
C GLU A 27 2.08 -0.38 -13.32
N PRO A 28 0.77 -0.58 -13.06
CA PRO A 28 0.30 -1.02 -11.75
C PRO A 28 0.76 -2.43 -11.41
N TYR A 29 1.05 -2.69 -10.13
CA TYR A 29 1.35 -4.04 -9.64
C TYR A 29 0.14 -4.65 -8.93
N LEU A 30 -0.09 -5.94 -9.12
CA LEU A 30 -1.09 -6.66 -8.33
C LEU A 30 -0.63 -6.81 -6.88
N CYS A 31 -1.58 -6.65 -5.97
CA CYS A 31 -1.36 -6.81 -4.55
C CYS A 31 -2.55 -7.50 -3.87
N GLU A 32 -2.24 -8.22 -2.80
CA GLU A 32 -3.22 -8.85 -1.92
C GLU A 32 -3.39 -7.99 -0.66
N ILE A 33 -4.63 -7.60 -0.34
CA ILE A 33 -4.94 -6.89 0.89
C ILE A 33 -5.76 -7.81 1.81
N LYS A 34 -5.31 -7.91 3.06
CA LYS A 34 -5.97 -8.70 4.10
C LYS A 34 -6.09 -7.90 5.38
N PHE A 35 -7.29 -7.84 5.93
CA PHE A 35 -7.57 -7.25 7.23
C PHE A 35 -7.94 -8.33 8.26
N ASP A 36 -7.29 -8.29 9.43
CA ASP A 36 -7.63 -9.15 10.57
C ASP A 36 -8.38 -8.33 11.62
N SER A 37 -9.69 -8.53 11.72
CA SER A 37 -10.55 -7.81 12.65
C SER A 37 -10.27 -8.13 14.12
N SER A 38 -9.64 -9.27 14.42
CA SER A 38 -9.31 -9.65 15.80
C SER A 38 -8.11 -8.87 16.34
N THR A 39 -7.22 -8.43 15.46
CA THR A 39 -5.99 -7.70 15.80
C THR A 39 -5.97 -6.26 15.30
N GLU A 40 -6.97 -5.88 14.50
CA GLU A 40 -7.05 -4.64 13.73
C GLU A 40 -5.82 -4.39 12.84
N GLU A 41 -5.20 -5.47 12.36
CA GLU A 41 -4.03 -5.44 11.48
C GLU A 41 -4.45 -5.44 10.01
N LEU A 42 -3.92 -4.51 9.23
CA LEU A 42 -3.98 -4.51 7.78
C LEU A 42 -2.63 -4.99 7.22
N ARG A 43 -2.69 -5.92 6.26
CA ARG A 43 -1.54 -6.42 5.52
C ARG A 43 -1.76 -6.24 4.04
N ILE A 44 -0.76 -5.69 3.36
CA ILE A 44 -0.73 -5.50 1.91
C ILE A 44 0.53 -6.17 1.40
N LYS A 45 0.39 -7.11 0.46
CA LYS A 45 1.50 -7.86 -0.12
C LYS A 45 1.56 -7.59 -1.61
N ILE A 46 2.70 -7.08 -2.08
CA ILE A 46 2.97 -6.80 -3.49
C ILE A 46 4.00 -7.81 -3.98
N GLU A 47 3.70 -8.46 -5.10
CA GLU A 47 4.62 -9.32 -5.81
C GLU A 47 5.16 -8.56 -7.03
N TYR A 48 6.48 -8.42 -7.14
CA TYR A 48 7.09 -7.79 -8.32
C TYR A 48 8.38 -8.48 -8.73
N GLU A 49 8.64 -8.45 -10.03
CA GLU A 49 9.88 -8.93 -10.62
C GLU A 49 10.97 -7.86 -10.47
N LEU A 50 12.15 -8.28 -10.01
CA LEU A 50 13.35 -7.45 -10.09
C LEU A 50 13.94 -7.58 -11.50
N ASP A 51 14.41 -6.48 -12.06
CA ASP A 51 15.16 -6.51 -13.32
C ASP A 51 16.37 -7.48 -13.21
N ASP A 52 16.70 -8.14 -14.33
CA ASP A 52 17.79 -9.12 -14.49
C ASP A 52 17.58 -10.54 -13.92
N GLY A 53 16.42 -11.16 -14.17
CA GLY A 53 16.24 -12.61 -14.02
C GLY A 53 16.41 -13.12 -12.58
N GLN A 54 16.28 -12.21 -11.62
CA GLN A 54 16.24 -12.54 -10.20
C GLN A 54 14.87 -13.14 -9.84
N PRO A 55 14.80 -13.97 -8.78
CA PRO A 55 13.52 -14.50 -8.31
C PRO A 55 12.57 -13.36 -7.95
N THR A 56 11.28 -13.58 -8.20
CA THR A 56 10.21 -12.68 -7.78
C THR A 56 10.34 -12.38 -6.30
N THR A 57 10.30 -11.09 -5.95
CA THR A 57 10.41 -10.62 -4.57
C THR A 57 9.06 -10.13 -4.07
N PHE A 58 8.94 -10.05 -2.75
CA PHE A 58 7.72 -9.61 -2.09
C PHE A 58 8.00 -8.41 -1.19
N VAL A 59 7.28 -7.33 -1.41
CA VAL A 59 7.16 -6.25 -0.44
C VAL A 59 5.86 -6.42 0.33
N THR A 60 5.91 -6.19 1.63
CA THR A 60 4.76 -6.26 2.53
C THR A 60 4.70 -4.99 3.35
N PHE A 61 3.50 -4.41 3.40
CA PHE A 61 3.13 -3.34 4.31
C PHE A 61 2.24 -3.95 5.38
N MET A 62 2.56 -3.74 6.65
CA MET A 62 1.74 -4.23 7.75
C MET A 62 1.62 -3.20 8.84
N GLY A 63 0.44 -3.10 9.44
CA GLY A 63 0.26 -2.21 10.57
C GLY A 63 -1.16 -2.18 11.08
N LYS A 64 -1.40 -1.27 12.01
CA LYS A 64 -2.66 -1.22 12.76
C LYS A 64 -3.47 0.00 12.41
N ARG A 65 -4.77 -0.09 12.65
CA ARG A 65 -5.68 1.05 12.57
C ARG A 65 -5.19 2.20 13.45
N ASP A 66 -5.27 3.41 12.92
CA ASP A 66 -4.90 4.61 13.65
C ASP A 66 -5.94 4.87 14.78
N PRO A 67 -5.50 5.01 16.04
CA PRO A 67 -6.42 5.23 17.16
C PRO A 67 -7.14 6.59 17.11
N SER A 68 -6.62 7.54 16.32
CA SER A 68 -7.18 8.88 16.13
C SER A 68 -7.99 9.04 14.85
N ASN A 69 -7.78 8.16 13.85
CA ASN A 69 -8.56 8.13 12.61
C ASN A 69 -8.95 6.67 12.27
N PRO A 70 -10.22 6.27 12.46
CA PRO A 70 -10.65 4.90 12.21
C PRO A 70 -10.58 4.49 10.73
N LEU A 71 -10.41 5.44 9.81
CA LEU A 71 -10.23 5.18 8.38
C LEU A 71 -8.75 5.05 7.99
N ALA A 72 -7.81 5.35 8.88
CA ALA A 72 -6.39 5.30 8.58
C ALA A 72 -5.70 4.08 9.22
N PHE A 73 -4.63 3.63 8.58
CA PHE A 73 -3.72 2.60 9.07
C PHE A 73 -2.30 3.13 9.09
N ASN A 74 -1.60 2.80 10.16
CA ASN A 74 -0.21 3.11 10.38
C ASN A 74 0.63 1.88 10.05
N LEU A 75 1.14 1.83 8.81
CA LEU A 75 1.83 0.68 8.24
C LEU A 75 3.35 0.83 8.33
N ILE A 76 4.04 -0.31 8.36
CA ILE A 76 5.48 -0.44 8.25
C ILE A 76 5.77 -1.23 6.98
N SER A 77 6.68 -0.73 6.15
CA SER A 77 7.15 -1.45 4.97
C SER A 77 8.39 -2.27 5.28
N ASN A 78 8.53 -3.42 4.65
CA ASN A 78 9.80 -4.16 4.58
C ASN A 78 10.63 -3.78 3.34
N LYS A 79 10.15 -2.86 2.50
CA LYS A 79 10.84 -2.38 1.30
C LYS A 79 12.14 -1.66 1.73
N PRO A 80 13.31 -2.05 1.19
CA PRO A 80 14.61 -1.63 1.74
C PRO A 80 14.92 -0.14 1.59
N ASP A 81 14.32 0.52 0.60
CA ASP A 81 14.46 1.93 0.31
C ASP A 81 13.42 2.80 1.02
N VAL A 82 12.43 2.22 1.70
CA VAL A 82 11.49 3.00 2.51
C VAL A 82 12.15 3.38 3.84
N ASP A 83 12.05 4.66 4.22
CA ASP A 83 12.55 5.13 5.50
C ASP A 83 11.85 4.40 6.66
N ASN A 84 12.49 4.31 7.83
CA ASN A 84 11.90 3.65 9.00
C ASN A 84 10.65 4.35 9.56
N SER A 85 10.16 5.40 8.88
CA SER A 85 8.89 6.07 9.15
C SER A 85 7.67 5.18 8.90
N THR A 86 6.63 5.42 9.69
CA THR A 86 5.30 4.83 9.49
C THR A 86 4.63 5.43 8.25
N ILE A 87 4.02 4.58 7.45
CA ILE A 87 3.21 4.93 6.29
C ILE A 87 1.78 5.13 6.76
N GLN A 88 1.19 6.28 6.45
CA GLN A 88 -0.21 6.52 6.74
C GLN A 88 -1.03 6.18 5.50
N LEU A 89 -1.94 5.20 5.63
CA LEU A 89 -2.83 4.76 4.56
C LEU A 89 -4.28 4.99 4.98
N GLU A 90 -4.99 5.85 4.28
CA GLU A 90 -6.41 6.12 4.48
C GLU A 90 -7.26 5.22 3.58
N THR A 91 -8.43 4.84 4.09
CA THR A 91 -9.36 3.91 3.44
C THR A 91 -10.67 4.61 3.10
N SER A 92 -11.13 4.40 1.88
CA SER A 92 -12.38 4.96 1.36
C SER A 92 -13.19 3.88 0.65
N PHE A 93 -14.52 4.01 0.71
CA PHE A 93 -15.45 3.13 0.02
C PHE A 93 -16.44 3.99 -0.77
N ASP A 94 -16.56 3.75 -2.07
CA ASP A 94 -17.41 4.55 -2.96
C ASP A 94 -18.83 3.99 -3.13
N GLY A 95 -19.11 2.81 -2.55
CA GLY A 95 -20.37 2.09 -2.71
C GLY A 95 -20.21 0.73 -3.34
N GLU A 96 -19.15 0.52 -4.11
CA GLU A 96 -18.87 -0.74 -4.83
C GLU A 96 -17.43 -1.21 -4.63
N PHE A 97 -16.47 -0.30 -4.51
CA PHE A 97 -15.04 -0.61 -4.44
C PHE A 97 -14.36 0.07 -3.26
N TRP A 98 -13.32 -0.61 -2.76
CA TRP A 98 -12.38 -0.03 -1.80
C TRP A 98 -11.22 0.68 -2.50
N TYR A 99 -10.87 1.82 -1.93
CA TYR A 99 -9.76 2.68 -2.34
C TYR A 99 -8.87 2.94 -1.13
N PHE A 100 -7.56 2.90 -1.36
CA PHE A 100 -6.59 3.19 -0.33
C PHE A 100 -5.57 4.19 -0.87
N GLU A 101 -5.32 5.24 -0.10
CA GLU A 101 -4.39 6.31 -0.46
C GLU A 101 -3.48 6.60 0.72
N GLY A 102 -2.19 6.82 0.47
CA GLY A 102 -1.26 7.13 1.53
C GLY A 102 0.02 7.76 1.01
N TYR A 103 0.91 8.08 1.93
CA TYR A 103 2.23 8.61 1.60
C TYR A 103 3.31 8.01 2.50
N PHE A 104 4.54 7.98 2.00
CA PHE A 104 5.72 7.54 2.72
C PHE A 104 6.99 8.22 2.21
N TYR A 105 8.08 8.09 2.96
CA TYR A 105 9.39 8.60 2.55
C TYR A 105 10.28 7.47 2.06
N ALA A 106 10.88 7.64 0.88
CA ALA A 106 11.81 6.69 0.29
C ALA A 106 13.19 7.31 0.06
N HIS A 107 14.23 6.49 0.11
CA HIS A 107 15.62 6.86 -0.13
C HIS A 107 16.00 6.52 -1.57
N ASN A 108 16.19 7.54 -2.39
CA ASN A 108 16.65 7.40 -3.78
C ASN A 108 18.00 8.11 -3.94
N ASP A 109 19.05 7.37 -4.31
CA ASP A 109 20.42 7.88 -4.44
C ASP A 109 20.91 8.70 -3.23
N GLY A 110 20.50 8.31 -2.01
CA GLY A 110 20.85 8.98 -0.76
C GLY A 110 20.06 10.26 -0.46
N LYS A 111 18.98 10.55 -1.21
CA LYS A 111 18.01 11.61 -0.93
C LYS A 111 16.71 11.01 -0.41
N ILE A 112 16.10 11.69 0.55
CA ILE A 112 14.77 11.35 1.05
C ILE A 112 13.75 12.08 0.19
N GLU A 113 12.83 11.32 -0.40
CA GLU A 113 11.76 11.81 -1.27
C GLU A 113 10.40 11.33 -0.72
N CYS A 114 9.41 12.21 -0.75
CA CYS A 114 8.03 11.85 -0.41
C CYS A 114 7.39 11.14 -1.61
N ARG A 115 6.68 10.04 -1.34
CA ARG A 115 6.04 9.18 -2.32
C ARG A 115 4.57 9.00 -1.95
N ASP A 116 3.69 9.14 -2.92
CA ASP A 116 2.26 8.83 -2.79
C ASP A 116 2.01 7.39 -3.24
N ILE A 117 1.13 6.67 -2.54
CA ILE A 117 0.69 5.32 -2.87
C ILE A 117 -0.83 5.30 -3.08
N TYR A 118 -1.25 4.71 -4.19
CA TYR A 118 -2.65 4.51 -4.54
C TYR A 118 -2.91 3.03 -4.74
N ILE A 119 -3.95 2.51 -4.10
CA ILE A 119 -4.33 1.11 -4.19
C ILE A 119 -5.82 1.03 -4.53
N ASN A 120 -6.13 0.42 -5.66
CA ASN A 120 -7.49 0.31 -6.20
C ASN A 120 -7.89 -1.16 -6.28
N GLN A 121 -9.04 -1.52 -5.72
CA GLN A 121 -9.62 -2.85 -5.88
C GLN A 121 -9.89 -3.14 -7.36
N VAL A 122 -9.49 -4.32 -7.84
CA VAL A 122 -9.68 -4.75 -9.25
C VAL A 122 -10.91 -5.65 -9.40
N GLU A 123 -11.16 -6.54 -8.43
CA GLU A 123 -12.29 -7.47 -8.44
C GLU A 123 -13.09 -7.41 -7.12
N PRO A 124 -14.45 -7.33 -7.15
CA PRO A 124 -15.33 -7.42 -5.98
C PRO A 124 -15.39 -8.80 -5.31
#